data_AF-A0A1G2KFK2-F1
#
_entry.id   AF-A0A1G2KFK2-F1
#
_cell.length_a   1.000
_cell.length_b   1.000
_cell.length_c   1.000
_cell.angle_alpha   90.00
_cell.angle_beta   90.00
_cell.angle_gamma   90.00
#
_symmetry.space_group_name_H-M   'P 1'
#
loop_
_entity.id
_entity.type
_entity.pdbx_description
1 polymer ?
#
loop_
_entity_poly.entity_id
_entity_poly.type
_entity_poly.pdbx_seq_one_letter_code
_entity_poly.pdbx_strand_id
1 'polypeptide(L)'
;MIAGNIVAVYRHGGGLNLRGVAWIAATIIPLGFGFVAAKIVFTHFPIGFYMALTYFLPALYILPLIRGNRLSALRQEWAVSSWTILLLGFVSVLGSYTFLKAISVAEVSTTAPIVNTSTIFAVLGGIIFLGERAKIPQKIVGVVLAFVGITILG
;
A
#
# COMPACT_ATOMS: atom_id res chain seq x y z
N MET A 1 -1.78 6.53 -8.05
CA MET A 1 -1.04 5.27 -8.33
C MET A 1 -1.05 4.87 -9.81
N ILE A 2 -2.15 5.02 -10.56
CA ILE A 2 -2.26 4.62 -11.99
C ILE A 2 -1.31 5.40 -12.92
N ALA A 3 -1.30 6.74 -12.84
CA ALA A 3 -0.45 7.57 -13.69
C ALA A 3 1.05 7.30 -13.47
N GLY A 4 1.45 7.02 -12.23
CA GLY A 4 2.85 6.70 -11.89
C GLY A 4 3.35 5.40 -12.51
N ASN A 5 2.53 4.33 -12.45
CA ASN A 5 2.87 3.05 -13.05
C ASN A 5 2.89 3.11 -14.58
N ILE A 6 1.96 3.84 -15.19
CA ILE A 6 1.94 4.05 -16.64
C ILE A 6 3.17 4.84 -17.09
N VAL A 7 3.53 5.92 -16.39
CA VAL A 7 4.73 6.73 -16.69
C VAL A 7 6.02 5.95 -16.46
N ALA A 8 6.08 5.08 -15.45
CA ALA A 8 7.23 4.22 -15.18
C ALA A 8 7.45 3.20 -16.31
N VAL A 9 6.39 2.57 -16.82
CA VAL A 9 6.43 1.65 -17.96
C VAL A 9 6.86 2.38 -19.24
N TYR A 10 6.32 3.58 -19.47
CA TYR A 10 6.65 4.38 -20.66
C TYR A 10 8.10 4.88 -20.66
N ARG A 11 8.67 5.20 -19.48
CA ARG A 11 10.06 5.69 -19.35
C ARG A 11 11.13 4.65 -19.68
N HIS A 12 10.81 3.36 -19.60
CA HIS A 12 11.72 2.28 -19.95
C HIS A 12 11.52 1.75 -21.37
N GLY A 13 10.77 2.46 -22.23
CA GLY A 13 10.53 2.06 -23.62
C GLY A 13 9.61 0.85 -23.76
N GLY A 14 8.92 0.44 -22.69
CA GLY A 14 7.93 -0.62 -22.72
C GLY A 14 6.60 -0.11 -23.24
N GLY A 15 6.08 -0.68 -24.32
CA GLY A 15 4.69 -0.45 -24.73
C GLY A 15 3.71 -0.92 -23.65
N LEU A 16 2.57 -0.24 -23.52
CA LEU A 16 1.47 -0.69 -22.67
C LEU A 16 0.94 -2.03 -23.19
N ASN A 17 1.43 -3.12 -22.60
CA ASN A 17 1.00 -4.46 -22.98
C ASN A 17 -0.43 -4.70 -22.46
N LEU A 18 -1.35 -5.11 -23.33
CA LEU A 18 -2.76 -5.36 -22.99
C LEU A 18 -2.90 -6.32 -21.79
N ARG A 19 -1.98 -7.28 -21.67
CA ARG A 19 -1.89 -8.19 -20.52
C ARG A 19 -1.57 -7.45 -19.22
N GLY A 20 -0.68 -6.45 -19.24
CA GLY A 20 -0.35 -5.63 -18.07
C GLY A 20 -1.53 -4.78 -17.61
N VAL A 21 -2.27 -4.19 -18.55
CA VAL A 21 -3.51 -3.45 -18.23
C VAL A 21 -4.57 -4.38 -17.63
N ALA A 22 -4.70 -5.60 -18.16
CA ALA A 22 -5.61 -6.61 -17.61
C ALA A 22 -5.26 -6.99 -16.16
N TRP A 23 -3.97 -7.18 -15.83
CA TRP A 23 -3.53 -7.43 -14.45
C TRP A 23 -3.82 -6.27 -13.50
N ILE A 24 -3.65 -5.03 -13.98
CA ILE A 24 -4.01 -3.83 -13.22
C ILE A 24 -5.52 -3.79 -12.95
N ALA A 25 -6.35 -4.04 -13.96
CA ALA A 25 -7.81 -4.09 -13.78
C ALA A 25 -8.23 -5.21 -12.81
N ALA A 26 -7.65 -6.39 -12.96
CA ALA A 26 -7.92 -7.55 -12.11
C ALA A 26 -7.55 -7.33 -10.62
N THR A 27 -6.65 -6.40 -10.32
CA THR A 27 -6.27 -6.06 -8.93
C THR A 27 -7.08 -4.90 -8.36
N ILE A 28 -7.41 -3.90 -9.17
CA ILE A 28 -8.14 -2.71 -8.72
C ILE A 28 -9.61 -3.02 -8.42
N ILE A 29 -10.26 -3.84 -9.24
CA ILE A 29 -11.69 -4.14 -9.07
C ILE A 29 -11.95 -4.83 -7.72
N PRO A 30 -11.23 -5.89 -7.32
CA PRO A 30 -11.38 -6.50 -6.00
C PRO A 30 -11.00 -5.56 -4.86
N LEU A 31 -9.96 -4.73 -5.02
CA LEU A 31 -9.55 -3.76 -4.01
C LEU A 31 -10.65 -2.73 -3.72
N GLY A 32 -11.24 -2.14 -4.75
CA GLY A 32 -12.32 -1.18 -4.62
C GLY A 32 -13.56 -1.80 -3.97
N PHE A 33 -13.95 -2.99 -4.41
CA PHE A 33 -15.06 -3.73 -3.81
C PHE A 33 -14.78 -4.10 -2.35
N GLY A 34 -13.54 -4.49 -2.03
CA GLY A 34 -13.08 -4.81 -0.69
C GLY A 34 -13.25 -3.64 0.29
N PHE A 35 -12.97 -2.39 -0.11
CA PHE A 35 -13.17 -1.23 0.75
C PHE A 35 -14.65 -0.95 1.05
N VAL A 36 -15.52 -1.08 0.05
CA VAL A 36 -16.96 -0.90 0.24
C VAL A 36 -17.53 -2.01 1.13
N ALA A 37 -17.15 -3.26 0.87
CA ALA A 37 -17.53 -4.40 1.70
C ALA A 37 -17.01 -4.26 3.13
N ALA A 38 -15.77 -3.79 3.32
CA ALA A 38 -15.20 -3.56 4.65
C ALA A 38 -16.03 -2.58 5.48
N LYS A 39 -16.56 -1.51 4.85
CA LYS A 39 -17.44 -0.56 5.55
C LYS A 39 -18.72 -1.23 6.09
N ILE A 40 -19.28 -2.17 5.33
CA ILE A 40 -20.45 -2.97 5.73
C ILE A 40 -20.06 -3.99 6.81
N VAL A 41 -18.88 -4.59 6.72
CA VAL A 41 -18.41 -5.54 7.74
C VAL A 41 -18.17 -4.84 9.08
N PHE A 42 -17.68 -3.60 9.08
CA PHE A 42 -17.44 -2.83 10.30
C PHE A 42 -18.70 -2.42 11.07
N THR A 43 -19.89 -2.46 10.46
CA THR A 43 -21.14 -2.24 11.21
C THR A 43 -21.54 -3.45 12.06
N HIS A 44 -21.01 -4.64 11.74
CA HIS A 44 -21.35 -5.90 12.41
C HIS A 44 -20.20 -6.51 13.21
N PHE A 45 -18.95 -6.24 12.81
CA PHE A 45 -17.77 -6.83 13.43
C PHE A 45 -16.77 -5.76 13.89
N PRO A 46 -16.06 -6.00 15.02
CA PRO A 46 -15.02 -5.10 15.47
C PRO A 46 -13.85 -5.06 14.49
N ILE A 47 -13.30 -3.87 14.26
CA ILE A 47 -12.19 -3.62 13.32
C ILE A 47 -11.01 -4.56 13.58
N GLY A 48 -10.69 -4.84 14.85
CA GLY A 48 -9.60 -5.75 15.23
C GLY A 48 -9.78 -7.18 14.71
N PHE A 49 -11.02 -7.70 14.68
CA PHE A 49 -11.30 -9.04 14.16
C PHE A 49 -11.09 -9.09 12.64
N TYR A 50 -11.55 -8.06 11.93
CA TYR A 50 -11.30 -7.92 10.49
C TYR A 50 -9.81 -7.85 10.15
N MET A 51 -9.03 -7.09 10.92
CA MET A 51 -7.58 -7.02 10.71
C MET A 51 -6.88 -8.34 10.99
N ALA A 52 -7.27 -9.03 12.07
CA ALA A 52 -6.76 -10.36 12.35
C ALA A 52 -6.99 -11.28 11.15
N LEU A 53 -8.21 -11.31 10.60
CA LEU A 53 -8.53 -12.11 9.42
C LEU A 53 -7.71 -11.70 8.18
N THR A 54 -7.55 -10.39 7.97
CA THR A 54 -6.86 -9.82 6.81
C THR A 54 -5.36 -10.14 6.79
N TYR A 55 -4.70 -10.22 7.94
CA TYR A 55 -3.28 -10.60 8.01
C TYR A 55 -3.07 -12.10 8.21
N PHE A 56 -4.00 -12.77 8.89
CA PHE A 56 -3.89 -14.19 9.21
C PHE A 56 -4.20 -15.08 8.01
N LEU A 57 -5.22 -14.76 7.19
CA LEU A 57 -5.57 -15.57 6.02
C LEU A 57 -4.47 -15.60 4.95
N PRO A 58 -3.85 -14.47 4.55
CA PRO A 58 -2.72 -14.50 3.61
C PRO A 58 -1.52 -15.24 4.17
N ALA A 59 -1.24 -15.08 5.48
CA ALA A 59 -0.17 -15.83 6.13
C ALA A 59 -0.44 -17.35 5.99
N LEU A 60 -1.65 -17.81 6.31
CA LEU A 60 -2.03 -19.22 6.14
C LEU A 60 -2.00 -19.70 4.69
N TYR A 61 -2.40 -18.86 3.73
CA TYR A 61 -2.36 -19.19 2.30
C TYR A 61 -0.95 -19.33 1.75
N ILE A 62 0.00 -18.52 2.25
CA ILE A 62 1.39 -18.56 1.82
C ILE A 62 2.14 -19.79 2.42
N LEU A 63 1.78 -20.24 3.62
CA LEU A 63 2.41 -21.40 4.28
C LEU A 63 2.51 -22.67 3.42
N PRO A 64 1.48 -23.12 2.67
CA PRO A 64 1.59 -24.28 1.80
C PRO A 64 2.30 -23.98 0.46
N LEU A 65 2.35 -22.71 0.02
CA LEU A 65 3.03 -22.33 -1.22
C LEU A 65 4.57 -22.31 -1.07
N ILE A 66 5.07 -22.07 0.14
CA ILE A 66 6.51 -22.13 0.43
C ILE A 66 6.94 -23.61 0.50
N ARG A 67 7.38 -24.15 -0.63
CA ARG A 67 8.01 -25.48 -0.73
C ARG A 67 9.49 -25.39 -0.30
N GLY A 68 9.89 -26.19 0.70
CA GLY A 68 11.30 -26.33 1.15
C GLY A 68 11.51 -26.10 2.66
N ASN A 69 12.79 -26.06 3.09
CA ASN A 69 13.20 -25.91 4.50
C ASN A 69 12.82 -24.53 5.06
N ARG A 70 11.59 -24.43 5.58
CA ARG A 70 10.99 -23.24 6.21
C ARG A 70 11.92 -22.56 7.23
N LEU A 71 12.64 -23.37 8.00
CA LEU A 71 13.56 -22.92 9.04
C LEU A 71 14.82 -22.24 8.48
N SER A 72 15.33 -22.66 7.31
CA SER A 72 16.53 -22.04 6.74
C SER A 72 16.21 -20.69 6.09
N ALA A 73 15.05 -20.56 5.43
CA ALA A 73 14.60 -19.30 4.85
C ALA A 73 14.33 -18.24 5.94
N LEU A 74 13.61 -18.61 7.01
CA LEU A 74 13.35 -17.71 8.13
C LEU A 74 14.63 -17.32 8.87
N ARG A 75 15.56 -18.26 9.07
CA ARG A 75 16.86 -17.99 9.71
C ARG A 75 17.73 -17.06 8.86
N GLN A 76 17.65 -17.17 7.54
CA GLN A 76 18.38 -16.31 6.61
C GLN A 76 17.79 -14.88 6.60
N GLU A 77 16.47 -14.73 6.56
CA GLU A 77 15.84 -13.40 6.67
C GLU A 77 16.09 -12.75 8.03
N TRP A 78 16.03 -13.54 9.11
CA TRP A 78 16.34 -13.04 10.45
C TRP A 78 17.80 -12.57 10.52
N ALA A 79 18.75 -13.30 9.94
CA ALA A 79 20.16 -12.90 9.94
C ALA A 79 20.44 -11.58 9.19
N VAL A 80 19.63 -11.26 8.17
CA VAL A 80 19.81 -10.04 7.35
C VAL A 80 19.07 -8.84 7.92
N SER A 81 17.89 -9.04 8.52
CA SER A 81 16.97 -7.93 8.81
C SER A 81 16.32 -7.97 10.20
N SER A 82 16.62 -8.99 11.02
CA SER A 82 16.19 -9.24 12.42
C SER A 82 15.08 -8.34 12.96
N TRP A 83 15.41 -7.13 13.41
CA TRP A 83 14.50 -6.23 14.10
C TRP A 83 13.69 -5.32 13.16
N THR A 84 14.22 -5.04 11.97
CA THR A 84 13.59 -4.15 10.99
C THR A 84 12.33 -4.76 10.40
N ILE A 85 12.28 -6.09 10.23
CA ILE A 85 11.07 -6.80 9.79
C ILE A 85 9.95 -6.66 10.82
N LEU A 86 10.27 -6.81 12.11
CA LEU A 86 9.29 -6.64 13.18
C LEU A 86 8.79 -5.20 13.26
N LEU A 87 9.68 -4.21 13.13
CA LEU A 87 9.30 -2.81 13.07
C LEU A 87 8.41 -2.51 11.86
N LEU A 88 8.77 -3.02 10.67
CA LEU A 88 7.97 -2.85 9.45
C LEU A 88 6.58 -3.46 9.60
N GLY A 89 6.49 -4.67 10.15
CA GLY A 89 5.21 -5.33 10.45
C GLY A 89 4.38 -4.52 11.43
N PHE A 90 4.98 -4.05 12.52
CA PHE A 90 4.29 -3.24 13.53
C PHE A 90 3.78 -1.91 12.95
N VAL A 91 4.63 -1.17 12.24
CA VAL A 91 4.27 0.10 11.59
C VAL A 91 3.17 -0.12 10.54
N SER A 92 3.24 -1.22 9.78
CA SER A 92 2.21 -1.57 8.79
C SER A 92 0.85 -1.84 9.45
N VAL A 93 0.81 -2.68 10.50
CA VAL A 93 -0.43 -2.97 11.23
C VAL A 93 -1.00 -1.71 11.88
N LEU A 94 -0.17 -0.89 12.51
CA LEU A 94 -0.58 0.35 13.15
C LEU A 94 -1.13 1.37 12.13
N GLY A 95 -0.46 1.50 10.98
CA GLY A 95 -0.91 2.35 9.88
C GLY A 95 -2.26 1.89 9.32
N SER A 96 -2.39 0.58 9.03
CA SER A 96 -3.64 0.01 8.55
C SER A 96 -4.77 0.14 9.58
N TYR A 97 -4.49 0.00 10.88
CA TYR A 97 -5.51 0.12 11.93
C TYR A 97 -6.03 1.56 12.01
N THR A 98 -5.11 2.52 12.00
CA THR A 98 -5.43 3.95 12.01
C THR A 98 -6.25 4.33 10.78
N PHE A 99 -5.88 3.80 9.61
CA PHE A 99 -6.60 4.02 8.37
C PHE A 99 -8.03 3.43 8.38
N LEU A 100 -8.19 2.18 8.80
CA LEU A 100 -9.52 1.57 8.91
C LEU A 100 -10.39 2.29 9.93
N LYS A 101 -9.79 2.76 11.03
CA LYS A 101 -10.49 3.59 12.01
C LYS A 101 -10.91 4.93 11.42
N ALA A 102 -10.08 5.58 10.61
CA ALA A 102 -10.44 6.81 9.90
C ALA A 102 -11.64 6.58 8.95
N ILE A 103 -11.64 5.50 8.16
CA ILE A 103 -12.77 5.14 7.28
C ILE A 103 -14.03 4.80 8.08
N SER A 104 -13.91 4.28 9.30
CA SER A 104 -15.06 3.96 10.15
C SER A 104 -15.75 5.21 10.71
N VAL A 105 -15.02 6.33 10.85
CA VAL A 105 -15.51 7.58 11.46
C VAL A 105 -15.85 8.64 10.41
N ALA A 106 -15.13 8.67 9.29
CA ALA A 106 -15.32 9.63 8.20
C ALA A 106 -15.75 8.94 6.91
N GLU A 107 -16.37 9.69 6.00
CA GLU A 107 -16.73 9.14 4.70
C GLU A 107 -15.49 8.74 3.88
N VAL A 108 -15.63 7.71 3.05
CA VAL A 108 -14.54 7.24 2.17
C VAL A 108 -14.15 8.35 1.17
N SER A 109 -15.11 9.18 0.77
CA SER A 109 -14.95 10.35 -0.09
C SER A 109 -13.97 11.38 0.48
N THR A 110 -14.03 11.64 1.79
CA THR A 110 -13.15 12.60 2.48
C THR A 110 -11.86 11.96 2.97
N THR A 111 -11.89 10.66 3.28
CA THR A 111 -10.70 9.91 3.76
C THR A 111 -9.73 9.59 2.61
N ALA A 112 -10.23 9.37 1.39
CA ALA A 112 -9.39 9.03 0.24
C ALA A 112 -8.34 10.11 -0.12
N PRO A 113 -8.67 11.43 -0.17
CA PRO A 113 -7.68 12.48 -0.32
C PRO A 113 -6.63 12.49 0.79
N ILE A 114 -7.04 12.31 2.04
CA ILE A 114 -6.12 12.25 3.19
C ILE A 114 -5.15 11.08 3.04
N VAL A 115 -5.61 9.92 2.62
CA VAL A 115 -4.74 8.74 2.42
C VAL A 115 -3.78 8.94 1.27
N ASN A 116 -4.19 9.65 0.22
CA ASN A 116 -3.29 9.98 -0.88
C ASN A 116 -2.09 10.84 -0.42
N THR A 117 -2.20 11.59 0.69
CA THR A 117 -1.05 12.30 1.29
C THR A 117 0.07 11.35 1.72
N SER A 118 -0.24 10.09 2.05
CA SER A 118 0.79 9.08 2.36
C SER A 118 1.77 8.88 1.21
N THR A 119 1.34 9.10 -0.05
CA THR A 119 2.21 9.07 -1.23
C THR A 119 3.28 10.17 -1.17
N ILE A 120 2.95 11.34 -0.62
CA ILE A 120 3.90 12.44 -0.45
C ILE A 120 4.96 12.04 0.57
N PHE A 121 4.55 11.49 1.71
CA PHE A 121 5.49 10.98 2.72
C PHE A 121 6.35 9.83 2.19
N ALA A 122 5.79 8.95 1.35
CA ALA A 122 6.55 7.88 0.70
C ALA A 122 7.61 8.45 -0.27
N VAL A 123 7.28 9.48 -1.06
CA VAL A 123 8.25 10.13 -1.96
C VAL A 123 9.36 10.83 -1.18
N LEU A 124 9.01 11.57 -0.12
CA LEU A 124 10.00 12.21 0.76
C LEU A 124 10.87 11.17 1.46
N GLY A 125 10.26 10.09 1.96
CA GLY A 125 10.96 8.95 2.55
C GLY A 125 11.91 8.28 1.56
N GLY A 126 11.52 8.12 0.29
CA GLY A 126 12.40 7.60 -0.76
C GLY A 126 13.62 8.50 -1.03
N ILE A 127 13.46 9.83 -0.96
CA ILE A 127 14.58 10.76 -1.10
C ILE A 127 15.52 10.67 0.11
N ILE A 128 14.98 10.61 1.33
CA ILE A 128 15.76 10.66 2.57
C ILE A 128 16.39 9.31 2.91
N PHE A 129 15.60 8.22 2.93
CA PHE A 129 16.03 6.89 3.37
C PHE A 129 16.63 6.04 2.26
N LEU A 130 16.05 6.08 1.04
CA LEU A 130 16.60 5.33 -0.11
C LEU A 130 17.67 6.13 -0.87
N GLY A 131 17.90 7.39 -0.50
CA GLY A 131 18.91 8.24 -1.14
C GLY A 131 18.60 8.50 -2.62
N GLU A 132 17.32 8.48 -3.02
CA GLU A 132 16.94 8.65 -4.42
C GLU A 132 17.20 10.08 -4.92
N ARG A 133 18.40 10.34 -5.45
CA ARG A 133 18.82 11.66 -5.94
C ARG A 133 18.37 12.01 -7.36
N ALA A 134 17.83 11.04 -8.10
CA ALA A 134 17.39 11.27 -9.47
C ALA A 134 16.09 12.09 -9.50
N LYS A 135 16.08 13.15 -10.31
CA LYS A 135 14.88 13.92 -10.68
C LYS A 135 14.11 14.49 -9.48
N ILE A 136 14.82 14.89 -8.43
CA ILE A 136 14.26 15.55 -7.23
C ILE A 136 13.31 16.71 -7.58
N PRO A 137 13.63 17.63 -8.53
CA PRO A 137 12.72 18.74 -8.85
C PRO A 137 11.36 18.25 -9.36
N GLN A 138 11.35 17.19 -10.17
CA GLN A 138 10.11 16.60 -10.73
C GLN A 138 9.28 15.93 -9.63
N LYS A 139 9.94 15.31 -8.64
CA LYS A 139 9.27 14.73 -7.47
C LYS A 139 8.64 15.80 -6.59
N ILE A 140 9.35 16.90 -6.34
CA ILE A 140 8.84 18.03 -5.54
C ILE A 140 7.64 18.68 -6.23
N VAL A 141 7.71 18.92 -7.55
CA VAL A 141 6.55 19.44 -8.31
C VAL A 141 5.36 18.49 -8.22
N GLY A 142 5.58 17.18 -8.34
CA GLY A 142 4.53 16.17 -8.17
C GLY A 142 3.91 16.18 -6.77
N VAL A 143 4.73 16.36 -5.73
CA VAL A 143 4.27 16.51 -4.34
C VAL A 143 3.41 17.76 -4.16
N VAL A 144 3.85 18.92 -4.68
CA VAL A 144 3.11 20.17 -4.60
C VAL A 144 1.77 20.05 -5.33
N LEU A 145 1.74 19.49 -6.54
CA LEU A 145 0.52 19.27 -7.30
C LEU A 145 -0.45 18.31 -6.59
N ALA A 146 0.07 17.23 -5.99
CA ALA A 146 -0.75 16.31 -5.21
C ALA A 146 -1.35 17.00 -3.97
N PHE A 147 -0.56 17.84 -3.29
CA PHE A 147 -1.01 18.59 -2.13
C PHE A 147 -2.12 19.56 -2.51
N VAL A 148 -1.93 20.35 -3.57
CA VAL A 148 -2.95 21.27 -4.10
C VAL A 148 -4.24 20.53 -4.49
N GLY A 149 -4.11 19.38 -5.17
CA GLY A 149 -5.28 18.57 -5.53
C GLY A 149 -6.08 18.07 -4.32
N ILE A 150 -5.39 17.74 -3.22
CA ILE A 150 -6.04 17.33 -1.96
C ILE A 150 -6.75 18.53 -1.31
N THR A 151 -6.13 19.71 -1.27
CA THR A 151 -6.75 20.91 -0.69
C THR A 151 -7.98 21.40 -1.46
N ILE A 152 -8.08 21.09 -2.76
CA ILE A 152 -9.24 21.44 -3.59
C ILE A 152 -10.38 20.42 -3.41
N LEU A 153 -10.06 19.16 -3.11
CA LEU A 153 -11.02 18.07 -2.97
C LEU A 153 -11.54 17.85 -1.55
N GLY A 154 -10.77 18.26 -0.53
CA GLY A 154 -11.15 18.20 0.89
C GLY A 154 -11.98 19.39 1.32
#